data_AF-I3W3P7-F1
#
_entry.id   AF-I3W3P7-F1
#
_cell.length_a   1.000
_cell.length_b   1.000
_cell.length_c   1.000
_cell.angle_alpha   90.00
_cell.angle_beta   90.00
_cell.angle_gamma   90.00
#
_symmetry.space_group_name_H-M   'P 1'
#
loop_
_entity.id
_entity.type
_entity.pdbx_description
1 polymer ?
#
loop_
_entity_poly.entity_id
_entity_poly.type
_entity_poly.pdbx_seq_one_letter_code
_entity_poly.pdbx_strand_id
1 'polypeptide(L)'
;MPKFPKEIIEPKGYAVNATTLFAALGLCFFGFSGFILVINAAGRLFASLWMYSFGGSEAIRAGMVFVLATICFALAVLCRKGFRYCLFKLKQHQLPN
;
A
#
# COMPACT_ATOMS: atom_id res chain seq x y z
N MET A 1 -32.78 10.31 -23.54
CA MET A 1 -31.66 10.16 -22.59
C MET A 1 -31.76 8.79 -21.93
N PRO A 2 -30.72 7.93 -21.98
CA PRO A 2 -30.74 6.66 -21.25
C PRO A 2 -30.77 6.96 -19.75
N LYS A 3 -31.73 6.36 -19.04
CA LYS A 3 -31.81 6.40 -17.57
C LYS A 3 -30.82 5.37 -17.04
N PHE A 4 -29.62 5.82 -16.66
CA PHE A 4 -28.72 4.98 -15.88
C PHE A 4 -29.40 4.66 -14.54
N PRO A 5 -29.46 3.39 -14.11
CA PRO A 5 -29.93 3.07 -12.78
C PRO A 5 -29.04 3.80 -11.78
N LYS A 6 -29.64 4.64 -10.93
CA LYS A 6 -28.94 5.19 -9.77
C LYS A 6 -28.60 4.01 -8.89
N GLU A 7 -27.34 3.55 -8.93
CA GLU A 7 -26.80 2.71 -7.85
C GLU A 7 -26.95 3.52 -6.57
N ILE A 8 -27.93 3.13 -5.75
CA ILE A 8 -28.07 3.65 -4.40
C ILE A 8 -26.93 3.00 -3.63
N ILE A 9 -25.80 3.71 -3.54
CA ILE A 9 -24.72 3.33 -2.64
C ILE A 9 -25.25 3.61 -1.24
N GLU A 10 -25.92 2.62 -0.64
CA GLU A 10 -26.29 2.72 0.77
C GLU A 10 -24.99 2.88 1.58
N PRO A 11 -24.84 3.95 2.36
CA PRO A 11 -23.65 4.15 3.16
C PRO A 11 -23.60 3.02 4.18
N LYS A 12 -22.63 2.10 4.02
CA LYS A 12 -22.35 1.08 5.03
C LYS A 12 -21.98 1.78 6.33
N GLY A 13 -22.87 1.70 7.31
CA GLY A 13 -22.64 2.25 8.64
C GLY A 13 -21.59 1.41 9.37
N TYR A 14 -20.72 2.08 10.12
CA TYR A 14 -19.81 1.42 11.06
C TYR A 14 -20.10 1.98 12.45
N ALA A 15 -20.03 1.11 13.46
CA ALA A 15 -20.11 1.57 14.84
C ALA A 15 -18.95 2.53 15.12
N VAL A 16 -19.23 3.76 15.58
CA VAL A 16 -18.18 4.75 15.90
C VAL A 16 -17.59 4.39 17.26
N ASN A 17 -16.48 3.66 17.24
CA ASN A 17 -15.73 3.28 18.43
C ASN A 17 -14.22 3.42 18.17
N ALA A 18 -13.41 3.33 19.22
CA ALA A 18 -11.96 3.48 19.09
C ALA A 18 -11.38 2.47 18.09
N THR A 19 -11.86 1.23 18.09
CA THR A 19 -11.38 0.15 17.20
C THR A 19 -11.64 0.45 15.72
N THR A 20 -12.82 0.94 15.36
CA THR A 20 -13.14 1.32 13.97
C THR A 20 -12.38 2.55 13.53
N LEU A 21 -12.19 3.52 14.44
CA LEU A 21 -11.36 4.70 14.17
C LEU A 21 -9.89 4.30 13.92
N PHE A 22 -9.30 3.47 14.78
CA PHE A 22 -7.94 2.96 14.58
C PHE A 22 -7.80 2.11 13.31
N ALA A 23 -8.81 1.31 12.98
CA ALA A 23 -8.80 0.54 11.73
C ALA A 23 -8.88 1.44 10.50
N ALA A 24 -9.69 2.51 10.52
CA ALA A 24 -9.77 3.48 9.43
C ALA A 24 -8.47 4.28 9.26
N LEU A 25 -7.90 4.77 10.36
CA LEU A 25 -6.57 5.42 10.36
C LEU A 25 -5.48 4.47 9.86
N GLY A 26 -5.52 3.21 10.30
CA GLY A 26 -4.61 2.16 9.86
C GLY A 26 -4.70 1.87 8.36
N LEU A 27 -5.92 1.86 7.79
CA LEU A 27 -6.09 1.73 6.33
C LEU A 27 -5.39 2.85 5.58
N CYS A 28 -5.59 4.10 6.00
CA CYS A 28 -4.92 5.25 5.39
C CYS A 28 -3.40 5.13 5.54
N PHE A 29 -2.91 4.90 6.76
CA PHE A 29 -1.48 4.79 7.04
C PHE A 29 -0.82 3.67 6.22
N PHE A 30 -1.29 2.44 6.32
CA PHE A 30 -0.71 1.31 5.59
C PHE A 30 -0.89 1.43 4.08
N GLY A 31 -1.98 2.03 3.61
CA GLY A 31 -2.22 2.30 2.19
C GLY A 31 -1.21 3.29 1.62
N PHE A 32 -1.08 4.48 2.21
CA PHE A 32 -0.15 5.52 1.77
C PHE A 32 1.31 5.08 1.92
N SER A 33 1.69 4.52 3.07
CA SER A 33 3.06 4.04 3.30
C SER A 33 3.43 2.91 2.33
N GLY A 34 2.52 1.97 2.11
CA GLY A 34 2.73 0.89 1.14
C GLY A 34 2.92 1.41 -0.29
N PHE A 35 2.10 2.38 -0.71
CA PHE A 35 2.21 2.99 -2.03
C PHE A 35 3.54 3.72 -2.24
N ILE A 36 3.95 4.55 -1.26
CA ILE A 36 5.24 5.26 -1.30
C ILE A 36 6.41 4.28 -1.37
N LEU A 37 6.37 3.19 -0.58
CA LEU A 37 7.41 2.17 -0.58
C LEU A 37 7.53 1.46 -1.93
N VAL A 38 6.41 1.17 -2.60
CA VAL A 38 6.42 0.57 -3.95
C VAL A 38 7.05 1.51 -4.98
N ILE A 39 6.68 2.80 -4.98
CA ILE A 39 7.29 3.79 -5.88
C ILE A 39 8.79 3.89 -5.62
N ASN A 40 9.19 3.96 -4.35
CA ASN A 40 10.59 4.05 -3.97
C ASN A 40 11.38 2.80 -4.40
N ALA A 41 10.80 1.62 -4.20
CA ALA A 41 11.40 0.36 -4.63
C ALA A 41 11.56 0.31 -6.16
N ALA A 42 10.53 0.70 -6.91
CA ALA A 42 10.58 0.74 -8.37
C ALA A 42 11.65 1.71 -8.89
N GLY A 43 11.72 2.92 -8.32
CA GLY A 43 12.74 3.91 -8.69
C GLY A 43 14.16 3.43 -8.39
N ARG A 44 14.38 2.79 -7.23
CA ARG A 44 15.69 2.20 -6.88
C ARG A 44 16.05 1.02 -7.77
N LEU A 45 15.08 0.16 -8.10
CA LEU A 45 15.32 -0.98 -8.99
C LEU A 45 15.72 -0.49 -10.39
N PHE A 46 15.03 0.52 -10.92
CA PHE A 46 15.40 1.17 -12.17
C PHE A 46 16.81 1.78 -12.10
N ALA A 47 17.13 2.51 -11.03
CA ALA A 47 18.45 3.08 -10.84
C ALA A 47 19.55 2.00 -10.76
N SER A 48 19.30 0.89 -10.06
CA SER A 48 20.22 -0.25 -9.97
C SER A 48 20.48 -0.87 -11.35
N LEU A 49 19.42 -1.11 -12.14
CA LEU A 49 19.53 -1.64 -13.50
C LEU A 49 20.30 -0.70 -14.42
N TRP A 50 20.04 0.61 -14.33
CA TRP A 50 20.76 1.62 -15.09
C TRP A 50 22.24 1.65 -14.73
N MET A 51 22.57 1.67 -13.44
CA MET A 51 23.95 1.66 -12.94
C MET A 51 24.70 0.41 -13.39
N TYR A 52 24.05 -0.76 -13.33
CA TYR A 52 24.65 -2.02 -13.76
C TYR A 52 24.87 -2.08 -15.27
N SER A 53 23.93 -1.56 -16.07
CA SER A 53 23.96 -1.70 -17.53
C SER A 53 24.77 -0.62 -18.25
N PHE A 54 24.75 0.62 -17.74
CA PHE A 54 25.32 1.79 -18.42
C PHE A 54 26.25 2.62 -17.54
N GLY A 55 26.27 2.38 -16.23
CA GLY A 55 26.98 3.22 -15.27
C GLY A 55 28.49 3.01 -15.21
N GLY A 56 29.03 1.98 -15.86
CA GLY A 56 30.47 1.68 -15.94
C GLY A 56 31.19 1.46 -14.61
N SER A 57 30.52 1.61 -13.46
CA SER A 57 31.12 1.73 -12.14
C SER A 57 30.33 0.96 -11.09
N GLU A 58 31.04 0.06 -10.41
CA GLU A 58 30.70 -0.63 -9.17
C GLU A 58 29.42 -1.47 -9.16
N ALA A 59 29.53 -2.72 -9.65
CA ALA A 59 28.52 -3.77 -9.43
C ALA A 59 28.11 -3.90 -7.95
N ILE A 60 29.05 -3.62 -7.03
CA ILE A 60 28.81 -3.55 -5.59
C ILE A 60 27.78 -2.46 -5.25
N ARG A 61 27.94 -1.25 -5.82
CA ARG A 61 27.01 -0.13 -5.61
C ARG A 61 25.63 -0.42 -6.20
N ALA A 62 25.57 -0.97 -7.41
CA ALA A 62 24.31 -1.39 -8.02
C ALA A 62 23.61 -2.48 -7.18
N GLY A 63 24.38 -3.43 -6.63
CA GLY A 63 23.89 -4.46 -5.72
C GLY A 63 23.32 -3.90 -4.42
N MET A 64 23.98 -2.92 -3.80
CA MET A 64 23.46 -2.25 -2.61
C MET A 64 22.13 -1.54 -2.90
N VAL A 65 22.01 -0.83 -4.03
CA VAL A 65 20.75 -0.18 -4.42
C VAL A 65 19.64 -1.21 -4.66
N PHE A 66 19.96 -2.37 -5.24
CA PHE A 66 19.03 -3.48 -5.43
C PHE A 66 18.54 -4.07 -4.10
N VAL A 67 19.44 -4.28 -3.13
CA VAL A 67 19.09 -4.75 -1.79
C VAL A 67 18.14 -3.75 -1.11
N LEU A 68 18.41 -2.44 -1.19
CA LEU A 68 17.49 -1.43 -0.67
C LEU A 68 16.12 -1.47 -1.35
N ALA A 69 16.06 -1.66 -2.67
CA ALA A 69 14.79 -1.83 -3.38
C ALA A 69 14.01 -3.04 -2.87
N THR A 70 14.70 -4.15 -2.60
CA THR A 70 14.10 -5.37 -2.06
C THR A 70 13.56 -5.16 -0.64
N ILE A 71 14.29 -4.43 0.21
CA ILE A 71 13.82 -4.05 1.56
C ILE A 71 12.55 -3.19 1.46
N CYS A 72 12.52 -2.21 0.57
CA CYS A 72 11.31 -1.41 0.33
C CYS A 72 10.12 -2.27 -0.11
N PHE A 73 10.32 -3.23 -1.01
CA PHE A 73 9.28 -4.19 -1.39
C PHE A 73 8.81 -5.07 -0.23
N ALA A 74 9.73 -5.59 0.59
CA ALA A 74 9.40 -6.40 1.75
C ALA A 74 8.54 -5.61 2.76
N LEU A 75 8.92 -4.37 3.04
CA LEU A 75 8.14 -3.46 3.87
C LEU A 75 6.76 -3.15 3.25
N ALA A 76 6.68 -2.94 1.95
CA ALA A 76 5.40 -2.74 1.26
C ALA A 76 4.47 -3.96 1.39
N VAL A 77 5.02 -5.19 1.36
CA VAL A 77 4.26 -6.42 1.61
C VAL A 77 3.74 -6.46 3.04
N LEU A 78 4.52 -6.02 4.03
CA LEU A 78 4.06 -5.90 5.41
C LEU A 78 2.95 -4.85 5.54
N CYS A 79 3.07 -3.69 4.88
CA CYS A 79 2.01 -2.69 4.80
C CYS A 79 0.73 -3.29 4.19
N ARG A 80 0.82 -4.10 3.13
CA ARG A 80 -0.33 -4.79 2.54
C ARG A 80 -1.01 -5.74 3.52
N LYS A 81 -0.24 -6.45 4.35
CA LYS A 81 -0.79 -7.30 5.43
C LYS A 81 -1.51 -6.46 6.49
N GLY A 82 -0.89 -5.37 6.94
CA GLY A 82 -1.49 -4.42 7.89
C GLY A 82 -2.79 -3.82 7.35
N PHE A 83 -2.79 -3.37 6.10
CA PHE A 83 -3.98 -2.87 5.41
C PHE A 83 -5.12 -3.90 5.39
N ARG A 84 -4.82 -5.15 5.01
CA ARG A 84 -5.83 -6.23 5.00
C ARG A 84 -6.38 -6.51 6.39
N TYR A 85 -5.54 -6.46 7.41
CA TYR A 85 -5.97 -6.63 8.80
C TYR A 85 -6.91 -5.50 9.24
N CYS A 86 -6.56 -4.25 8.96
CA CYS A 86 -7.43 -3.10 9.23
C CYS A 86 -8.76 -3.19 8.48
N LEU A 87 -8.74 -3.59 7.21
CA LEU A 87 -9.94 -3.80 6.41
C LEU A 87 -10.84 -4.88 7.01
N PHE A 88 -10.25 -5.99 7.44
CA PHE A 88 -10.96 -7.08 8.09
C PHE A 88 -11.62 -6.61 9.39
N LYS A 89 -10.89 -5.89 10.23
CA LYS A 89 -11.42 -5.32 11.48
C LYS A 89 -12.57 -4.35 11.26
N LEU A 90 -12.48 -3.51 10.23
CA LEU A 90 -13.58 -2.61 9.84
C LEU A 90 -14.82 -3.40 9.40
N LYS A 91 -14.65 -4.43 8.56
CA LYS A 91 -15.76 -5.29 8.12
C LYS A 91 -16.44 -6.01 9.30
N GLN A 92 -15.69 -6.41 10.32
CA GLN A 92 -16.26 -7.03 11.52
C GLN A 92 -17.17 -6.08 12.33
N HIS A 93 -16.99 -4.77 12.21
CA HIS A 93 -17.75 -3.75 12.94
C HIS A 93 -18.73 -2.99 12.02
N GLN A 94 -19.04 -3.57 10.85
CA GLN A 94 -20.13 -3.07 10.01
C GLN A 94 -21.44 -3.25 10.76
N LEU A 95 -22.24 -2.18 10.80
CA LEU A 95 -23.60 -2.25 11.32
C LEU A 95 -24.45 -3.06 10.33
N PRO A 96 -25.36 -3.91 10.81
CA PRO A 96 -26.39 -4.48 9.93
C PRO A 96 -27.21 -3.32 9.36
N ASN A 97 -27.34 -3.26 8.02
CA ASN A 97 -28.21 -2.30 7.34
C ASN A 97 -29.67 -2.51 7.75
#